data_AF-G5BIW5-F1
#
_entry.id   AF-G5BIW5-F1
#
_cell.length_a   1.000
_cell.length_b   1.000
_cell.length_c   1.000
_cell.angle_alpha   90.00
_cell.angle_beta   90.00
_cell.angle_gamma   90.00
#
_symmetry.space_group_name_H-M   'P 1'
#
loop_
_entity.id
_entity.type
_entity.pdbx_description
1 polymer ?
#
loop_
_entity_poly.entity_id
_entity_poly.type
_entity_poly.pdbx_seq_one_letter_code
_entity_poly.pdbx_strand_id
1 'polypeptide(L)'
;MTDYSEEQRKELEALESIYRDSFTVLSENPPSFTITVTSEAGDNDETVQTTLEFTYSEKHPDEAPLYEIFSQENLEDNDVIEILKLLALQAEENLGMVMIFTLVTAVQEKLNEIVDQIKTRREEEKKLKEKEEEEAEKQLFHSAPVTIENFLRWKAKFDAELLEIRNG
;
A
#
# COMPACT_ATOMS: atom_id res chain seq x y z
N MET A 1 -2.98 40.48 18.14
CA MET A 1 -3.62 40.12 16.86
C MET A 1 -2.63 39.18 16.21
N THR A 2 -3.00 37.91 16.08
CA THR A 2 -2.17 36.91 15.42
C THR A 2 -2.06 37.31 13.95
N ASP A 3 -0.84 37.37 13.43
CA ASP A 3 -0.59 37.68 12.03
C ASP A 3 -0.54 36.37 11.25
N TYR A 4 -1.74 35.89 10.88
CA TYR A 4 -1.92 34.60 10.21
C TYR A 4 -1.13 34.51 8.90
N SER A 5 -1.03 35.62 8.16
CA SER A 5 -0.29 35.69 6.91
C SER A 5 1.21 35.49 7.13
N GLU A 6 1.78 36.09 8.18
CA GLU A 6 3.19 35.85 8.54
C GLU A 6 3.45 34.43 9.06
N GLU A 7 2.50 33.80 9.76
CA GLU A 7 2.63 32.40 10.18
C GLU A 7 2.57 31.43 9.00
N GLN A 8 1.59 31.61 8.11
CA GLN A 8 1.45 30.83 6.87
C GLN A 8 2.70 30.93 6.00
N ARG A 9 3.26 32.14 5.84
CA ARG A 9 4.49 32.36 5.07
C ARG A 9 5.68 31.60 5.66
N LYS A 10 5.88 31.69 6.98
CA LYS A 10 6.98 30.99 7.66
C LYS A 10 6.85 29.47 7.59
N GLU A 11 5.62 28.96 7.73
CA GLU A 11 5.38 27.53 7.58
C GLU A 11 5.67 27.09 6.15
N LEU A 12 5.16 27.81 5.13
CA LEU A 12 5.41 27.52 3.73
C LEU A 12 6.91 27.50 3.40
N GLU A 13 7.67 28.51 3.82
CA GLU A 13 9.13 28.58 3.64
C GLU A 13 9.84 27.38 4.28
N ALA A 14 9.37 26.93 5.45
CA ALA A 14 9.92 25.74 6.11
C ALA A 14 9.58 24.46 5.34
N LEU A 15 8.34 24.31 4.88
CA LEU A 15 7.89 23.15 4.11
C LEU A 15 8.63 23.03 2.77
N GLU A 16 8.84 24.14 2.05
CA GLU A 16 9.64 24.17 0.82
C GLU A 16 11.08 23.70 1.06
N SER A 17 11.64 23.99 2.24
CA SER A 17 12.98 23.54 2.61
C SER A 17 13.01 22.07 3.03
N ILE A 18 11.96 21.56 3.69
CA ILE A 18 11.88 20.17 4.17
C ILE A 18 11.59 19.23 3.00
N TYR A 19 10.66 19.60 2.12
CA TYR A 19 10.12 18.79 1.03
C TYR A 19 10.58 19.27 -0.34
N ARG A 20 11.87 19.63 -0.46
CA ARG A 20 12.43 20.27 -1.68
C ARG A 20 12.07 19.57 -3.00
N ASP A 21 12.06 18.24 -3.00
CA ASP A 21 11.84 17.42 -4.20
C ASP A 21 10.38 16.97 -4.36
N SER A 22 9.55 17.11 -3.33
CA SER A 22 8.17 16.62 -3.29
C SER A 22 7.12 17.71 -3.04
N PHE A 23 7.53 18.98 -2.99
CA PHE A 23 6.68 20.13 -2.79
C PHE A 23 6.43 20.87 -4.11
N THR A 24 5.20 21.32 -4.36
CA THR A 24 4.87 22.13 -5.55
C THR A 24 3.82 23.18 -5.20
N VAL A 25 4.11 24.45 -5.48
CA VAL A 25 3.15 25.55 -5.33
C VAL A 25 2.15 25.52 -6.48
N LEU A 26 0.85 25.62 -6.17
CA LEU A 26 -0.24 25.70 -7.14
C LEU A 26 -0.75 27.14 -7.32
N SER A 27 -0.92 27.87 -6.21
CA SER A 27 -1.49 29.21 -6.18
C SER A 27 -0.91 30.02 -5.03
N GLU A 28 -0.83 31.33 -5.19
CA GLU A 28 -0.43 32.28 -4.13
C GLU A 28 -1.63 32.95 -3.43
N ASN A 29 -2.83 32.93 -4.04
CA ASN A 29 -4.03 33.55 -3.45
C ASN A 29 -5.35 32.85 -3.84
N PRO A 30 -5.97 32.08 -2.92
CA PRO A 30 -5.40 31.66 -1.64
C PRO A 30 -4.13 30.81 -1.86
N PRO A 31 -3.19 30.78 -0.91
CA PRO A 31 -2.00 29.95 -1.06
C PRO A 31 -2.38 28.47 -1.05
N SER A 32 -2.02 27.78 -2.13
CA SER A 32 -2.31 26.36 -2.33
C SER A 32 -1.06 25.65 -2.85
N PHE A 33 -0.80 24.44 -2.38
CA PHE A 33 0.38 23.66 -2.73
C PHE A 33 0.11 22.17 -2.57
N THR A 34 0.94 21.35 -3.20
CA THR A 34 0.92 19.89 -3.03
C THR A 34 2.19 19.38 -2.37
N ILE A 35 2.05 18.34 -1.56
CA ILE A 35 3.16 17.57 -1.01
C ILE A 35 2.94 16.10 -1.37
N THR A 36 3.91 15.51 -2.08
CA THR A 36 3.95 14.08 -2.35
C THR A 36 4.64 13.35 -1.20
N VAL A 37 3.97 12.32 -0.68
CA VAL A 37 4.42 11.49 0.44
C VAL A 37 4.48 10.05 -0.05
N THR A 38 5.64 9.43 0.11
CA THR A 38 5.91 8.06 -0.36
C THR A 38 6.34 7.22 0.83
N SER A 39 5.79 6.02 0.98
CA SER A 39 6.22 5.09 2.03
C SER A 39 7.69 4.72 1.88
N GLU A 40 8.27 4.22 2.96
CA GLU A 40 9.52 3.49 2.87
C GLU A 40 9.36 2.28 1.92
N ALA A 41 10.45 1.91 1.25
CA ALA A 41 10.46 0.77 0.33
C ALA A 41 10.28 -0.54 1.11
N GLY A 42 9.28 -1.32 0.72
CA GLY A 42 9.10 -2.69 1.22
C GLY A 42 10.14 -3.67 0.64
N ASP A 43 10.04 -4.95 1.01
CA ASP A 43 11.00 -6.01 0.65
C ASP A 43 11.23 -6.21 -0.86
N ASN A 44 10.34 -5.72 -1.73
CA ASN A 44 10.43 -5.82 -3.20
C ASN A 44 10.54 -4.46 -3.89
N ASP A 45 11.04 -3.43 -3.21
CA ASP A 45 11.01 -2.03 -3.68
C ASP A 45 9.59 -1.51 -3.93
N GLU A 46 8.59 -2.14 -3.32
CA GLU A 46 7.21 -1.68 -3.39
C GLU A 46 6.99 -0.51 -2.44
N THR A 47 6.36 0.54 -2.95
CA THR A 47 5.99 1.71 -2.19
C THR A 47 4.53 2.05 -2.44
N VAL A 48 3.90 2.68 -1.45
CA VAL A 48 2.63 3.36 -1.61
C VAL A 48 2.86 4.86 -1.57
N GLN A 49 2.09 5.61 -2.34
CA GLN A 49 2.29 7.05 -2.46
C GLN A 49 0.96 7.79 -2.50
N THR A 50 0.94 8.97 -1.88
CA THR A 50 -0.17 9.90 -2.03
C THR A 50 0.35 11.33 -2.21
N THR A 51 -0.35 12.11 -3.01
CA THR A 51 -0.10 13.55 -3.15
C THR A 51 -1.25 14.29 -2.50
N LEU A 52 -0.92 15.03 -1.45
CA LEU A 52 -1.86 15.85 -0.68
C LEU A 52 -1.83 17.26 -1.23
N GLU A 53 -2.99 17.80 -1.57
CA GLU A 53 -3.15 19.23 -1.84
C GLU A 53 -3.64 19.92 -0.56
N PHE A 54 -2.99 21.03 -0.22
CA PHE A 54 -3.36 21.90 0.89
C PHE A 54 -3.68 23.28 0.37
N THR A 55 -4.73 23.90 0.91
CA THR A 55 -5.07 25.31 0.71
C THR A 55 -5.23 25.97 2.08
N TYR A 56 -4.46 27.03 2.33
CA TYR A 56 -4.58 27.77 3.58
C TYR A 56 -5.93 28.49 3.68
N SER A 57 -6.56 28.38 4.84
CA SER A 57 -7.71 29.21 5.20
C SER A 57 -7.23 30.59 5.66
N GLU A 58 -8.09 31.61 5.61
CA GLU A 58 -7.74 32.98 6.05
C GLU A 58 -7.34 33.05 7.54
N LYS A 59 -7.74 32.05 8.33
CA LYS A 59 -7.50 31.98 9.79
C LYS A 59 -6.54 30.87 10.20
N HIS A 60 -5.91 30.18 9.26
CA HIS A 60 -4.89 29.19 9.61
C HIS A 60 -3.76 29.87 10.40
N PRO A 61 -3.33 29.35 11.56
CA PRO A 61 -3.60 27.99 12.09
C PRO A 61 -4.78 27.80 13.05
N ASP A 62 -5.53 28.85 13.39
CA ASP A 62 -6.71 28.74 14.25
C ASP A 62 -7.89 28.03 13.56
N GLU A 63 -7.84 27.94 12.23
CA GLU A 63 -8.75 27.15 11.40
C GLU A 63 -7.95 26.16 10.56
N ALA A 64 -8.45 24.93 10.45
CA ALA A 64 -7.80 23.90 9.66
C ALA A 64 -7.65 24.34 8.19
N PRO A 65 -6.55 23.97 7.52
CA PRO A 65 -6.43 24.16 6.08
C PRO A 65 -7.45 23.23 5.37
N LEU A 66 -7.82 23.59 4.15
CA LEU A 66 -8.49 22.64 3.27
C LEU A 66 -7.43 21.65 2.79
N TYR A 67 -7.80 20.36 2.77
CA TYR A 67 -6.92 19.30 2.28
C TYR A 67 -7.71 18.29 1.44
N GLU A 68 -7.05 17.78 0.41
CA GLU A 68 -7.57 16.72 -0.44
C GLU A 68 -6.45 15.81 -0.96
N ILE A 69 -6.81 14.60 -1.37
CA ILE A 69 -5.89 13.67 -2.03
C ILE A 69 -5.98 13.95 -3.53
N PHE A 70 -4.97 14.60 -4.07
CA PHE A 70 -4.87 14.96 -5.49
C PHE A 70 -4.60 13.73 -6.37
N SER A 71 -3.76 12.82 -5.89
CA SER A 71 -3.46 11.55 -6.57
C SER A 71 -2.93 10.51 -5.59
N GLN A 72 -3.16 9.23 -5.91
CA GLN A 72 -2.68 8.10 -5.11
C GLN A 72 -2.09 7.02 -6.02
N GLU A 73 -1.11 6.27 -5.51
CA GLU A 73 -0.50 5.13 -6.18
C GLU A 73 -0.37 3.96 -5.20
N ASN A 74 -0.77 2.76 -5.65
CA ASN A 74 -0.77 1.53 -4.86
C ASN A 74 -1.61 1.59 -3.56
N LEU A 75 -2.61 2.48 -3.51
CA LEU A 75 -3.55 2.62 -2.39
C LEU A 75 -4.97 2.24 -2.83
N GLU A 76 -5.67 1.49 -1.99
CA GLU A 76 -7.09 1.15 -2.18
C GLU A 76 -8.00 2.27 -1.64
N ASP A 77 -9.25 2.31 -2.10
CA ASP A 77 -10.24 3.32 -1.66
C ASP A 77 -10.44 3.33 -0.13
N ASN A 78 -10.33 2.16 0.51
CA ASN A 78 -10.44 2.08 1.97
C ASN A 78 -9.25 2.76 2.66
N ASP A 79 -8.03 2.60 2.14
CA ASP A 79 -6.83 3.22 2.69
C ASP A 79 -6.92 4.76 2.61
N VAL A 80 -7.42 5.27 1.49
CA VAL A 80 -7.69 6.70 1.27
C VAL A 80 -8.67 7.24 2.29
N ILE A 81 -9.76 6.51 2.54
CA ILE A 81 -10.76 6.88 3.55
C ILE A 81 -10.13 6.92 4.95
N GLU A 82 -9.24 5.97 5.28
CA GLU A 82 -8.53 5.98 6.56
C GLU A 82 -7.56 7.15 6.68
N ILE A 83 -6.82 7.47 5.61
CA ILE A 83 -5.92 8.63 5.55
C ILE A 83 -6.71 9.94 5.76
N LEU A 84 -7.85 10.11 5.10
CA LEU A 84 -8.70 11.30 5.26
C LEU A 84 -9.26 11.42 6.68
N LYS A 85 -9.65 10.30 7.31
CA LYS A 85 -10.08 10.29 8.71
C LYS A 85 -8.94 10.67 9.66
N LEU A 86 -7.73 10.16 9.40
CA LEU A 86 -6.54 10.50 10.16
C LEU A 86 -6.21 12.00 10.05
N LEU A 87 -6.25 12.55 8.84
CA LEU A 87 -6.04 13.98 8.59
C LEU A 87 -7.07 14.84 9.33
N ALA A 88 -8.35 14.45 9.31
CA ALA A 88 -9.39 15.16 10.05
C ALA A 88 -9.12 15.19 11.56
N LEU A 89 -8.80 14.04 12.15
CA LEU A 89 -8.47 13.96 13.57
C LEU A 89 -7.25 14.82 13.92
N GLN A 90 -6.16 14.68 13.16
CA GLN A 90 -4.93 15.42 13.40
C GLN A 90 -5.13 16.93 13.21
N ALA A 91 -5.93 17.37 12.24
CA ALA A 91 -6.21 18.77 12.04
C ALA A 91 -6.99 19.38 13.22
N GLU A 92 -7.97 18.65 13.76
CA GLU A 92 -8.73 19.09 14.95
C GLU A 92 -7.85 19.15 16.21
N GLU A 93 -6.96 18.18 16.42
CA GLU A 93 -6.07 18.14 17.59
C GLU A 93 -4.98 19.22 17.56
N ASN A 94 -4.59 19.70 16.38
CA ASN A 94 -3.51 20.67 16.19
C ASN A 94 -4.00 22.10 15.92
N LEU A 95 -5.30 22.40 16.11
CA LEU A 95 -5.82 23.77 15.96
C LEU A 95 -5.08 24.76 16.88
N GLY A 96 -4.80 25.95 16.34
CA GLY A 96 -4.07 27.01 17.04
C GLY A 96 -2.54 26.93 16.90
N MET A 97 -2.03 25.97 16.11
CA MET A 97 -0.64 25.92 15.68
C MET A 97 -0.49 25.43 14.25
N VAL A 98 0.58 25.85 13.58
CA VAL A 98 0.95 25.38 12.24
C VAL A 98 1.03 23.84 12.25
N MET A 99 0.31 23.19 11.33
CA MET A 99 0.02 21.75 11.42
C MET A 99 0.35 20.96 10.16
N ILE A 100 0.74 21.59 9.04
CA ILE A 100 0.93 20.89 7.77
C ILE A 100 2.03 19.83 7.91
N PHE A 101 3.13 20.16 8.58
CA PHE A 101 4.20 19.19 8.86
C PHE A 101 3.69 18.00 9.69
N THR A 102 2.86 18.24 10.71
CA THR A 102 2.25 17.20 11.54
C THR A 102 1.33 16.31 10.70
N LEU A 103 0.49 16.90 9.85
CA LEU A 103 -0.39 16.17 8.94
C LEU A 103 0.39 15.28 7.98
N VAL A 104 1.42 15.84 7.32
CA VAL A 104 2.27 15.09 6.40
C VAL A 104 3.00 13.95 7.11
N THR A 105 3.51 14.18 8.32
CA THR A 105 4.18 13.15 9.13
C THR A 105 3.22 12.02 9.51
N ALA A 106 2.01 12.34 9.95
CA ALA A 106 1.00 11.34 10.28
C ALA A 106 0.61 10.50 9.05
N VAL A 107 0.48 11.13 7.88
CA VAL A 107 0.24 10.40 6.62
C VAL A 107 1.43 9.52 6.26
N GLN A 108 2.66 10.00 6.42
CA GLN A 108 3.87 9.21 6.17
C GLN A 108 3.90 7.93 7.01
N GLU A 109 3.61 8.04 8.31
CA GLU A 109 3.52 6.87 9.21
C GLU A 109 2.43 5.91 8.77
N LYS A 110 1.24 6.44 8.42
CA LYS A 110 0.13 5.61 7.94
C LYS A 110 0.45 4.89 6.62
N LEU A 111 1.14 5.54 5.69
CA LEU A 111 1.60 4.89 4.46
C LEU A 111 2.57 3.74 4.74
N ASN A 112 3.48 3.92 5.70
CA ASN A 112 4.39 2.86 6.13
C ASN A 112 3.63 1.66 6.74
N GLU A 113 2.60 1.92 7.55
CA GLU A 113 1.73 0.84 8.04
C GLU A 113 0.99 0.11 6.91
N ILE A 114 0.52 0.84 5.90
CA ILE A 114 -0.21 0.25 4.77
C ILE A 114 0.71 -0.66 3.94
N VAL A 115 1.92 -0.22 3.62
CA VAL A 115 2.87 -1.07 2.86
C VAL A 115 3.22 -2.35 3.63
N ASP A 116 3.38 -2.28 4.96
CA ASP A 116 3.59 -3.45 5.82
C ASP A 116 2.38 -4.41 5.84
N GLN A 117 1.16 -3.86 5.84
CA GLN A 117 -0.06 -4.66 5.76
C GLN A 117 -0.21 -5.36 4.41
N ILE A 118 0.10 -4.66 3.31
CA ILE A 118 0.09 -5.23 1.95
C ILE A 118 1.05 -6.42 1.88
N LYS A 119 2.26 -6.26 2.42
CA LYS A 119 3.25 -7.35 2.51
C LYS A 119 2.68 -8.55 3.27
N THR A 120 2.15 -8.32 4.46
CA THR A 120 1.61 -9.38 5.31
C THR A 120 0.50 -10.17 4.60
N ARG A 121 -0.46 -9.47 3.98
CA ARG A 121 -1.56 -10.09 3.23
C ARG A 121 -1.05 -10.96 2.09
N ARG A 122 -0.09 -10.45 1.30
CA ARG A 122 0.47 -11.21 0.16
C ARG A 122 1.23 -12.46 0.60
N GLU A 123 1.98 -12.39 1.70
CA GLU A 123 2.66 -13.56 2.25
C GLU A 123 1.66 -14.63 2.71
N GLU A 124 0.55 -14.22 3.33
CA GLU A 124 -0.52 -15.11 3.76
C GLU A 124 -1.25 -15.76 2.56
N GLU A 125 -1.59 -14.98 1.53
CA GLU A 125 -2.20 -15.46 0.30
C GLU A 125 -1.31 -16.47 -0.43
N LYS A 126 0.01 -16.18 -0.51
CA LYS A 126 0.97 -17.10 -1.11
C LYS A 126 1.02 -18.44 -0.35
N LYS A 127 1.10 -18.40 0.98
CA LYS A 127 1.11 -19.61 1.81
C LYS A 127 -0.18 -20.41 1.69
N LEU A 128 -1.33 -19.74 1.60
CA LEU A 128 -2.61 -20.40 1.42
C LEU A 128 -2.67 -21.13 0.07
N LYS A 129 -2.26 -20.46 -1.00
CA LYS A 129 -2.23 -21.04 -2.34
C LYS A 129 -1.28 -22.23 -2.46
N GLU A 130 -0.08 -22.12 -1.87
CA GLU A 130 0.88 -23.24 -1.81
C GLU A 130 0.29 -24.45 -1.06
N LYS A 131 -0.46 -24.22 0.01
CA LYS A 131 -1.13 -25.29 0.76
C LYS A 131 -2.26 -25.93 -0.03
N GLU A 132 -3.06 -25.15 -0.74
CA GLU A 132 -4.13 -25.66 -1.61
C GLU A 132 -3.57 -26.48 -2.78
N GLU A 133 -2.46 -26.04 -3.38
CA GLU A 133 -1.74 -26.78 -4.41
C GLU A 133 -1.17 -28.10 -3.86
N GLU A 134 -0.54 -28.09 -2.69
CA GLU A 134 -0.04 -29.31 -2.03
C GLU A 134 -1.17 -30.30 -1.69
N GLU A 135 -2.32 -29.80 -1.21
CA GLU A 135 -3.50 -30.63 -0.94
C GLU A 135 -4.10 -31.20 -2.22
N ALA A 136 -4.18 -30.42 -3.29
CA ALA A 136 -4.65 -30.89 -4.60
C ALA A 136 -3.72 -31.95 -5.19
N GLU A 137 -2.40 -31.79 -5.08
CA GLU A 137 -1.40 -32.79 -5.48
C GLU A 137 -1.52 -34.07 -4.65
N LYS A 138 -1.67 -33.96 -3.31
CA LYS A 138 -1.92 -35.11 -2.44
C LYS A 138 -3.21 -35.83 -2.81
N GLN A 139 -4.28 -35.10 -3.13
CA GLN A 139 -5.54 -35.69 -3.58
C GLN A 139 -5.39 -36.39 -4.93
N LEU A 140 -4.69 -35.80 -5.91
CA LEU A 140 -4.38 -36.45 -7.19
C LEU A 140 -3.54 -37.72 -6.99
N PHE A 141 -2.55 -37.67 -6.11
CA PHE A 141 -1.70 -38.82 -5.78
C PHE A 141 -2.48 -39.95 -5.11
N HIS A 142 -3.42 -39.64 -4.21
CA HIS A 142 -4.22 -40.65 -3.50
C HIS A 142 -5.46 -41.12 -4.29
N SER A 143 -5.94 -40.36 -5.27
CA SER A 143 -7.16 -40.67 -6.05
C SER A 143 -6.94 -41.72 -7.14
N ALA A 144 -5.71 -42.17 -7.38
CA ALA A 144 -5.44 -43.39 -8.11
C ALA A 144 -5.40 -44.55 -7.10
N PRO A 145 -6.50 -45.27 -6.83
CA PRO A 145 -6.42 -46.40 -5.92
C PRO A 145 -5.45 -47.42 -6.53
N VAL A 146 -4.43 -47.78 -5.76
CA VAL A 146 -3.58 -48.95 -6.02
C VAL A 146 -4.44 -50.19 -5.76
N THR A 147 -5.41 -50.41 -6.64
CA THR A 147 -6.18 -51.64 -6.70
C THR A 147 -5.36 -52.69 -7.42
N ILE A 148 -5.53 -53.95 -7.01
CA ILE A 148 -4.92 -55.11 -7.68
C ILE A 148 -5.20 -55.05 -9.19
N GLU A 149 -6.38 -54.58 -9.59
CA GLU A 149 -6.78 -54.42 -10.99
C GLU A 149 -5.97 -53.37 -11.76
N ASN A 150 -5.69 -52.20 -11.15
CA ASN A 150 -4.81 -51.18 -11.74
C ASN A 150 -3.36 -51.66 -11.83
N PHE A 151 -2.87 -52.33 -10.79
CA PHE A 151 -1.53 -52.92 -10.81
C PHE A 151 -1.40 -54.01 -11.88
N LEU A 152 -2.41 -54.87 -12.04
CA LEU A 152 -2.42 -55.91 -13.08
C LEU A 152 -2.49 -55.31 -14.50
N ARG A 153 -3.29 -54.26 -14.72
CA ARG A 153 -3.31 -53.54 -16.02
C ARG A 153 -1.96 -52.91 -16.35
N TRP A 154 -1.32 -52.27 -15.37
CA TRP A 154 0.01 -51.68 -15.55
C TRP A 154 1.06 -52.77 -15.82
N LYS A 155 1.05 -53.85 -15.03
CA LYS A 155 1.96 -54.99 -15.20
C LYS A 155 1.79 -55.67 -16.55
N ALA A 156 0.55 -55.89 -17.01
CA ALA A 156 0.30 -56.50 -18.31
C ALA A 156 0.85 -55.65 -19.47
N LYS A 157 0.77 -54.32 -19.36
CA LYS A 157 1.35 -53.41 -20.36
C LYS A 157 2.88 -53.45 -20.33
N PHE A 158 3.48 -53.45 -19.14
CA PHE A 158 4.94 -53.56 -18.97
C PHE A 158 5.50 -54.89 -19.47
N ASP A 159 4.83 -56.01 -19.18
CA ASP A 159 5.22 -57.34 -19.66
C ASP A 159 5.12 -57.45 -21.20
N ALA A 160 4.13 -56.78 -21.81
CA ALA A 160 4.01 -56.71 -23.27
C ALA A 160 5.16 -55.91 -23.92
N GLU A 161 5.51 -54.75 -23.36
CA GLU A 161 6.64 -53.94 -23.84
C GLU A 161 7.98 -54.69 -23.73
N LEU A 162 8.20 -55.45 -22.65
CA LEU A 162 9.40 -56.31 -22.48
C LEU A 162 9.47 -57.47 -23.49
N LEU A 163 8.31 -58.00 -23.89
CA LEU A 163 8.23 -59.05 -24.91
C LEU A 163 8.53 -58.51 -26.30
N GLU A 164 8.08 -57.30 -26.63
CA GLU A 164 8.42 -56.63 -27.89
C GLU A 164 9.92 -56.31 -27.98
N ILE A 165 10.55 -55.89 -26.88
CA ILE A 165 12.00 -55.63 -26.83
C ILE A 165 12.83 -56.93 -26.94
N ARG A 166 12.32 -58.05 -26.42
CA ARG A 166 13.05 -59.33 -26.41
C ARG A 166 12.87 -60.17 -27.67
N ASN A 167 11.85 -59.87 -28.49
CA ASN A 167 11.60 -60.53 -29.77
C ASN A 167 12.00 -59.68 -30.99
N GLY A 168 12.68 -58.54 -30.77
CA GLY A 168 13.30 -57.70 -31.79
C GLY A 168 14.79 -57.98 -31.97
#